data_AF-A0A839ZDK5-F1
#
_entry.id   AF-A0A839ZDK5-F1
#
_cell.length_a   1.000
_cell.length_b   1.000
_cell.length_c   1.000
_cell.angle_alpha   90.00
_cell.angle_beta   90.00
_cell.angle_gamma   90.00
#
_symmetry.space_group_name_H-M   'P 1'
#
loop_
_entity.id
_entity.type
_entity.pdbx_description
1 polymer ?
#
loop_
_entity_poly.entity_id
_entity_poly.type
_entity_poly.pdbx_seq_one_letter_code
_entity_poly.pdbx_strand_id
1 'polypeptide(L)'
;MLSPSTRQTDLGRKLEEYKALPALAYILLVEPDVPSVLLCWRAPGDGWELAAVEGLAGVVGLPGIRAELAMGEIYEDVSFPDPLAGEGGLR
;
A
#
# COMPACT_ATOMS: atom_id res chain seq x y z
N MET A 1 -14.86 4.32 -14.13
CA MET A 1 -15.00 4.56 -12.68
C MET A 1 -15.37 3.23 -12.03
N LEU A 2 -14.49 2.65 -11.22
CA LEU A 2 -14.75 1.40 -10.51
C LEU A 2 -15.27 1.73 -9.11
N SER A 3 -16.36 1.08 -8.70
CA SER A 3 -16.95 1.27 -7.38
C SER A 3 -16.02 0.74 -6.28
N PRO A 4 -16.09 1.28 -5.05
CA PRO A 4 -15.25 0.87 -3.92
C PRO A 4 -15.24 -0.66 -3.66
N SER A 5 -16.38 -1.33 -3.90
CA SER A 5 -16.52 -2.78 -3.73
C SER A 5 -15.81 -3.61 -4.81
N THR A 6 -15.77 -3.14 -6.06
CA THR A 6 -15.05 -3.85 -7.14
C THR A 6 -13.54 -3.73 -6.98
N ARG A 7 -13.05 -2.62 -6.39
CA ARG A 7 -11.62 -2.42 -6.10
C ARG A 7 -11.07 -3.50 -5.18
N GLN A 8 -11.77 -3.82 -4.09
CA GLN A 8 -11.26 -4.76 -3.07
C GLN A 8 -11.20 -6.20 -3.59
N THR A 9 -12.23 -6.65 -4.32
CA THR A 9 -12.25 -7.99 -4.93
C THR A 9 -11.21 -8.14 -6.05
N ASP A 10 -11.07 -7.13 -6.91
CA ASP A 10 -10.12 -7.19 -8.03
C ASP A 10 -8.67 -7.12 -7.55
N LEU A 11 -8.40 -6.35 -6.49
CA LEU A 11 -7.09 -6.25 -5.86
C LEU A 11 -6.66 -7.57 -5.22
N GLY A 12 -7.58 -8.25 -4.53
CA GLY A 12 -7.31 -9.58 -3.97
C GLY A 12 -6.95 -10.61 -5.04
N ARG A 13 -7.73 -10.68 -6.13
CA ARG A 13 -7.43 -11.59 -7.25
C ARG A 13 -6.09 -11.28 -7.91
N LYS A 14 -5.82 -10.01 -8.21
CA LYS A 14 -4.54 -9.58 -8.80
C LYS A 14 -3.36 -9.89 -7.89
N LEU A 15 -3.53 -9.70 -6.59
CA LEU A 15 -2.49 -9.99 -5.61
C LEU A 15 -2.10 -11.48 -5.66
N GLU A 16 -3.08 -12.39 -5.71
CA GLU A 16 -2.81 -13.83 -5.83
C GLU A 16 -2.16 -14.19 -7.18
N GLU A 17 -2.57 -13.57 -8.28
CA GLU A 17 -1.93 -13.76 -9.60
C GLU A 17 -0.46 -13.30 -9.58
N TYR A 18 -0.16 -12.15 -8.97
CA TYR A 18 1.23 -11.68 -8.83
C TYR A 18 2.05 -12.56 -7.90
N LYS A 19 1.45 -13.05 -6.80
CA LYS A 19 2.11 -13.97 -5.86
C LYS A 19 2.51 -15.31 -6.49
N ALA A 20 1.88 -15.70 -7.60
CA ALA A 20 2.23 -16.90 -8.35
C ALA A 20 3.54 -16.75 -9.16
N LEU A 21 4.04 -15.53 -9.39
CA LEU A 21 5.27 -15.29 -10.14
C LEU A 21 6.51 -15.62 -9.28
N PRO A 22 7.35 -16.59 -9.65
CA PRO A 22 8.50 -17.00 -8.83
C PRO A 22 9.56 -15.91 -8.66
N ALA A 23 9.71 -15.05 -9.67
CA ALA A 23 10.70 -13.96 -9.66
C ALA A 23 10.26 -12.73 -8.83
N LEU A 24 8.99 -12.67 -8.41
CA LEU A 24 8.46 -11.52 -7.68
C LEU A 24 8.80 -11.65 -6.19
N ALA A 25 9.54 -10.67 -5.66
CA ALA A 25 10.01 -10.65 -4.28
C ALA A 25 9.18 -9.73 -3.37
N TYR A 26 8.66 -8.63 -3.91
CA TYR A 26 7.95 -7.58 -3.18
C TYR A 26 6.73 -7.11 -3.96
N ILE A 27 5.63 -6.85 -3.24
CA ILE A 27 4.43 -6.18 -3.76
C ILE A 27 4.09 -5.08 -2.75
N LEU A 28 3.94 -3.84 -3.22
CA LEU A 28 3.50 -2.72 -2.40
C LEU A 28 2.11 -2.31 -2.86
N LEU A 29 1.15 -2.27 -1.94
CA LEU A 29 -0.18 -1.74 -2.18
C LEU A 29 -0.26 -0.40 -1.46
N VAL A 30 -0.35 0.68 -2.24
CA VAL A 30 -0.35 2.07 -1.74
C VAL A 30 -1.79 2.55 -1.63
N GLU A 31 -2.22 2.95 -0.43
CA GLU A 31 -3.51 3.59 -0.24
C GLU A 31 -3.42 5.06 -0.70
N PRO A 32 -4.28 5.53 -1.62
CA PRO A 32 -4.17 6.88 -2.17
C PRO A 32 -4.72 7.97 -1.24
N ASP A 33 -5.69 7.64 -0.38
CA ASP A 33 -6.42 8.61 0.44
C ASP A 33 -5.83 8.78 1.85
N VAL A 34 -4.95 7.88 2.27
CA VAL A 34 -4.28 7.89 3.57
C VAL A 34 -2.83 7.42 3.42
N PRO A 35 -1.88 7.93 4.22
CA PRO A 35 -0.48 7.51 4.15
C PRO A 35 -0.32 6.11 4.75
N SER A 36 -0.65 5.09 3.98
CA SER A 36 -0.59 3.68 4.36
C SER A 36 -0.18 2.82 3.18
N VAL A 37 0.86 2.01 3.39
CA VAL A 37 1.35 1.05 2.39
C VAL A 37 1.34 -0.34 3.01
N LEU A 38 0.69 -1.28 2.34
CA LEU A 38 0.80 -2.70 2.65
C LEU A 38 1.94 -3.31 1.83
N LEU A 39 3.00 -3.72 2.51
CA LEU A 39 4.10 -4.49 1.95
C LEU A 39 3.77 -5.97 2.03
N CYS A 40 3.88 -6.69 0.90
CA CYS A 40 3.92 -8.15 0.86
C CYS A 40 5.28 -8.61 0.34
N TRP A 41 5.90 -9.61 0.96
CA TRP A 41 7.19 -10.15 0.52
C TRP A 41 7.29 -11.67 0.71
N ARG A 42 8.20 -12.30 -0.03
CA ARG A 42 8.51 -13.72 0.15
C ARG A 42 9.44 -13.93 1.35
N ALA A 43 8.99 -14.71 2.31
CA ALA A 43 9.79 -15.13 3.46
C ALA A 43 10.66 -16.36 3.13
N PRO A 44 11.76 -16.60 3.87
CA PRO A 44 12.53 -17.84 3.77
C PRO A 44 11.66 -19.02 4.24
N GLY A 45 11.07 -19.76 3.29
CA GLY A 45 10.10 -20.82 3.60
C GLY A 45 8.92 -20.94 2.62
N ASP A 46 8.98 -20.23 1.49
CA ASP A 46 7.99 -20.31 0.40
C ASP A 46 6.60 -19.75 0.74
N GLY A 47 6.55 -18.86 1.73
CA GLY A 47 5.36 -18.12 2.15
C GLY A 47 5.43 -16.63 1.81
N TRP A 48 4.26 -16.00 1.72
CA TRP A 48 4.12 -14.55 1.65
C TRP A 48 3.83 -13.98 3.03
N GLU A 49 4.64 -13.04 3.47
CA GLU A 49 4.39 -12.22 4.66
C GLU A 49 3.85 -10.85 4.26
N LEU A 50 3.19 -10.19 5.21
CA LEU A 50 2.60 -8.87 5.03
C LEU A 50 2.82 -7.96 6.24
N ALA A 51 3.04 -6.67 5.98
CA ALA A 51 3.19 -5.64 7.00
C ALA A 51 2.66 -4.31 6.47
N ALA A 52 1.98 -3.55 7.32
CA ALA A 52 1.56 -2.20 7.02
C ALA A 52 2.62 -1.20 7.53
N VAL A 53 2.91 -0.19 6.71
CA VAL A 53 3.70 0.98 7.10
C VAL A 53 2.77 2.19 7.01
N GLU A 54 2.61 2.90 8.11
CA GLU A 54 1.66 4.00 8.25
C GLU A 54 2.38 5.32 8.55
N GLY A 55 1.79 6.41 8.08
CA GLY A 55 2.27 7.77 8.29
C GLY A 55 3.45 8.15 7.37
N LEU A 56 3.60 9.46 7.14
CA LEU A 56 4.63 10.01 6.26
C LEU A 56 6.07 9.83 6.79
N ALA A 57 6.23 9.60 8.10
CA ALA A 57 7.52 9.32 8.72
C ALA A 57 7.94 7.85 8.61
N GLY A 58 7.08 6.98 8.08
CA GLY A 58 7.37 5.56 7.88
C GLY A 58 8.40 5.31 6.78
N VAL A 59 9.04 4.14 6.84
CA VAL A 59 9.99 3.67 5.82
C VAL A 59 9.68 2.22 5.47
N VAL A 60 9.53 1.93 4.18
CA VAL A 60 9.35 0.57 3.68
C VAL A 60 10.73 -0.04 3.39
N GLY A 61 11.10 -1.08 4.15
CA GLY A 61 12.37 -1.80 3.96
C GLY A 61 12.27 -2.87 2.87
N LEU A 62 13.21 -2.87 1.92
CA LEU A 62 13.29 -3.82 0.80
C LEU A 62 14.68 -4.49 0.76
N PRO A 63 15.07 -5.26 1.80
CA PRO A 63 16.44 -5.73 1.98
C PRO A 63 16.96 -6.63 0.85
N GLY A 64 16.06 -7.37 0.18
CA GLY A 64 16.39 -8.25 -0.95
C GLY A 64 16.91 -7.51 -2.18
N ILE A 65 16.60 -6.22 -2.31
CA ILE A 65 17.16 -5.34 -3.35
C ILE A 65 18.02 -4.21 -2.78
N ARG A 66 18.34 -4.26 -1.48
CA ARG A 66 19.14 -3.25 -0.76
C ARG A 66 18.61 -1.84 -0.92
N ALA A 67 17.28 -1.71 -0.84
CA ALA A 67 16.61 -0.43 -0.94
C ALA A 67 15.70 -0.17 0.26
N GLU A 68 15.42 1.10 0.47
CA GLU A 68 14.43 1.62 1.39
C GLU A 68 13.61 2.66 0.63
N LEU A 69 12.32 2.77 0.96
CA LEU A 69 11.42 3.74 0.35
C LEU A 69 10.74 4.53 1.46
N ALA A 70 11.03 5.84 1.53
CA ALA A 70 10.43 6.70 2.53
C ALA A 70 8.98 7.00 2.16
N MET A 71 8.06 6.91 3.12
CA MET A 71 6.64 7.20 2.89
C MET A 71 6.45 8.63 2.40
N GLY A 72 7.23 9.60 2.90
CA GLY A 72 7.21 10.97 2.40
C GLY A 72 7.52 11.12 0.89
N GLU A 73 8.36 10.25 0.32
CA GLU A 73 8.65 10.25 -1.12
C GLU A 73 7.53 9.57 -1.93
N ILE A 74 6.91 8.50 -1.40
CA ILE A 74 5.75 7.83 -2.03
C ILE A 74 4.60 8.82 -2.21
N TYR A 75 4.42 9.72 -1.24
CA TYR A 75 3.29 10.63 -1.15
C TYR A 75 3.65 12.10 -1.45
N GLU A 76 4.79 12.38 -2.09
CA GLU A 76 5.30 13.75 -2.26
C GLU A 76 4.30 14.71 -2.93
N ASP A 77 3.53 14.21 -3.90
CA ASP A 77 2.53 14.97 -4.67
C ASP A 77 1.08 14.61 -4.29
N VAL A 78 0.87 13.90 -3.18
CA VAL A 78 -0.47 13.48 -2.74
C VAL A 78 -0.99 14.45 -1.69
N SER A 79 -2.14 15.07 -1.99
CA SER A 79 -2.90 15.84 -1.01
C SER A 79 -3.94 14.95 -0.36
N PHE A 80 -3.83 14.76 0.95
CA PHE A 80 -4.81 14.01 1.71
C PHE A 80 -6.03 14.87 2.04
N PRO A 81 -7.25 14.29 1.99
CA PRO A 81 -8.44 15.00 2.46
C PRO A 81 -8.27 15.37 3.94
N ASP A 82 -8.62 16.60 4.30
CA ASP A 82 -8.62 17.04 5.69
C ASP A 82 -9.66 16.21 6.47
N PRO A 83 -9.26 15.44 7.51
CA PRO A 83 -10.18 14.62 8.29
C PRO A 83 -11.24 15.45 9.04
N LEU A 84 -11.07 16.77 9.15
CA LEU A 84 -12.03 17.71 9.75
C LEU A 84 -12.85 18.49 8.71
N ALA A 85 -12.64 18.29 7.40
CA ALA A 85 -13.42 18.95 6.35
C ALA A 85 -14.81 18.29 6.12
N GLY A 86 -15.16 17.26 6.90
CA GLY A 86 -16.51 16.72 7.00
C GLY A 86 -17.28 17.39 8.13
N GLU A 87 -18.45 17.95 7.82
CA GLU A 87 -19.47 18.53 8.73
C GLU A 87 -19.31 20.03 9.05
N GLY A 88 -19.38 20.87 8.01
CA GLY A 88 -19.58 22.30 8.15
C GLY A 88 -20.60 22.83 7.15
N GLY A 89 -21.90 22.54 7.34
CA GLY A 89 -22.91 23.13 6.47
C GLY A 89 -24.35 22.69 6.67
N LEU A 90 -24.97 22.99 7.81
CA LEU A 90 -26.29 23.63 7.83
C LEU A 90 -26.56 24.25 9.20
N ARG A 91 -26.83 25.56 9.14
CA ARG A 91 -27.48 26.34 10.17
C ARG A 91 -28.94 25.90 10.34
#